data_AF-A0A160MYM3-F1
#
_entry.id   AF-A0A160MYM3-F1
#
_cell.length_a   1.000
_cell.length_b   1.000
_cell.length_c   1.000
_cell.angle_alpha   90.00
_cell.angle_beta   90.00
_cell.angle_gamma   90.00
#
_symmetry.space_group_name_H-M   'P 1'
#
loop_
_entity.id
_entity.type
_entity.pdbx_description
1 polymer ?
#
loop_
_entity_poly.entity_id
_entity_poly.type
_entity_poly.pdbx_seq_one_letter_code
_entity_poly.pdbx_strand_id
1 'polypeptide(L)'
;MHPGRSRYARTAGLLASVIALLLAFGLLAAELTAIHLANDAGRVLQTLQRGEPRWQWRPRVPRDLIAGRIFGDGDARRTSDGLEIISRGKDPFELGLPIAQRLDLAHWPVLAVDSEGSATARVSIVWGDGHGTACLTPAQAWQIGAPLRIDLRRQTGRDPAGRPCPLPLSASMLRLRVDAPPGTSWILRHVALEAADPATDEWTPPAFPSPSLPSPTAQLAALTGQTASPLIWLPVNASAEELLTWRDEAVRRQAGAIVVRADLPPRTPRPGLPGWLTWLACGTYAAALLHLAWRPRGDLIALAAALAGPLWLLAGLQWGGRASWPAAAAFASALAFAAWSTRDKGLRQWCWLGRWKSAMWWAPLLLVPVAVAVGQLWGHPMEPVKPGRAVIYLGWAGMQQWLLLGFALPRLERILRSGPWAVLVVAALFALMHTPNGMLMQLCLLSELFWAACFLRNRSLLPVAIAHAASALIVGAMLVGPMLRSLEVSARFFS
;
A
#
# COMPACT_ATOMS: atom_id res chain seq x y z
N MET A 1 -45.38 1.72 31.13
CA MET A 1 -44.44 1.46 30.01
C MET A 1 -43.82 0.08 30.18
N HIS A 2 -44.03 -0.85 29.24
CA HIS A 2 -43.50 -2.22 29.37
C HIS A 2 -41.97 -2.26 29.19
N PRO A 3 -41.20 -2.75 30.17
CA PRO A 3 -39.74 -2.80 30.11
C PRO A 3 -39.19 -3.67 28.95
N GLY A 4 -40.01 -4.56 28.37
CA GLY A 4 -39.67 -5.36 27.20
C GLY A 4 -39.52 -4.57 25.90
N ARG A 5 -40.43 -3.61 25.62
CA ARG A 5 -40.42 -2.84 24.35
C ARG A 5 -39.14 -2.01 24.16
N SER A 6 -38.58 -1.50 25.26
CA SER A 6 -37.33 -0.72 25.26
C SER A 6 -36.09 -1.53 24.92
N ARG A 7 -36.07 -2.85 25.18
CA ARG A 7 -34.91 -3.70 24.86
C ARG A 7 -34.86 -4.03 23.37
N TYR A 8 -35.99 -4.41 22.78
CA TYR A 8 -36.07 -4.69 21.33
C TYR A 8 -35.73 -3.47 20.49
N ALA A 9 -36.25 -2.29 20.83
CA ALA A 9 -35.93 -1.06 20.11
C ALA A 9 -34.42 -0.73 20.15
N ARG A 10 -33.76 -0.94 21.30
CA ARG A 10 -32.31 -0.74 21.44
C ARG A 10 -31.49 -1.73 20.61
N THR A 11 -31.85 -3.01 20.64
CA THR A 11 -31.16 -4.04 19.83
C THR A 11 -31.35 -3.79 18.34
N ALA A 12 -32.56 -3.44 17.91
CA ALA A 12 -32.85 -3.09 16.52
C ALA A 12 -32.05 -1.85 16.07
N GLY A 13 -31.99 -0.81 16.91
CA GLY A 13 -31.19 0.39 16.62
C GLY A 13 -29.69 0.09 16.50
N LEU A 14 -29.15 -0.78 17.37
CA LEU A 14 -27.75 -1.20 17.28
C LEU A 14 -27.48 -1.98 15.99
N LEU A 15 -28.34 -2.95 15.65
CA LEU A 15 -28.20 -3.73 14.42
C LEU A 15 -28.29 -2.85 13.16
N ALA A 16 -29.25 -1.93 13.12
CA ALA A 16 -29.37 -0.96 12.03
C ALA A 16 -28.10 -0.10 11.90
N SER A 17 -27.51 0.30 13.02
CA SER A 17 -26.26 1.08 13.02
C SER A 17 -25.06 0.26 12.51
N VAL A 18 -24.98 -1.03 12.86
CA VAL A 18 -23.95 -1.93 12.32
C VAL A 18 -24.09 -2.07 10.80
N ILE A 19 -25.32 -2.29 10.30
CA ILE A 19 -25.59 -2.40 8.86
C ILE A 19 -25.23 -1.09 8.15
N ALA A 20 -25.65 0.05 8.70
CA ALA A 20 -25.33 1.36 8.14
C ALA A 20 -23.81 1.60 8.07
N LEU A 21 -23.05 1.20 9.10
CA LEU A 21 -21.59 1.30 9.10
C LEU A 21 -20.92 0.38 8.07
N LEU A 22 -21.40 -0.85 7.90
CA LEU A 22 -20.89 -1.77 6.88
C LEU A 22 -21.04 -1.18 5.47
N LEU A 23 -22.21 -0.61 5.17
CA LEU A 23 -22.47 0.08 3.91
C LEU A 23 -21.61 1.34 3.75
N ALA A 24 -21.54 2.17 4.79
CA ALA A 24 -20.75 3.39 4.79
C ALA A 24 -19.25 3.12 4.57
N PHE A 25 -18.70 2.05 5.15
CA PHE A 25 -17.31 1.67 4.93
C PHE A 25 -17.06 1.16 3.51
N GLY A 26 -18.01 0.41 2.92
CA GLY A 26 -17.93 0.02 1.51
C GLY A 26 -17.91 1.24 0.58
N LEU A 27 -18.81 2.19 0.82
CA LEU A 27 -18.87 3.45 0.05
C LEU A 27 -17.60 4.30 0.24
N LEU A 28 -17.14 4.47 1.48
CA LEU A 28 -15.93 5.24 1.78
C LEU A 28 -14.69 4.63 1.09
N ALA A 29 -14.54 3.30 1.14
CA ALA A 29 -13.45 2.60 0.48
C ALA A 29 -13.49 2.78 -1.04
N ALA A 30 -14.69 2.65 -1.65
CA ALA A 30 -14.89 2.84 -3.08
C ALA A 30 -14.54 4.27 -3.51
N GLU A 31 -14.99 5.29 -2.75
CA GLU A 31 -14.69 6.69 -3.03
C GLU A 31 -13.19 7.00 -2.91
N LEU A 32 -12.53 6.54 -1.83
CA LEU A 32 -11.09 6.76 -1.65
C LEU A 32 -10.28 6.07 -2.75
N THR A 33 -10.70 4.88 -3.17
CA THR A 33 -10.08 4.15 -4.27
C THR A 33 -10.29 4.86 -5.61
N ALA A 34 -11.49 5.35 -5.89
CA ALA A 34 -11.77 6.12 -7.10
C ALA A 34 -10.93 7.41 -7.15
N ILE A 35 -10.84 8.15 -6.03
CA ILE A 35 -10.01 9.35 -5.90
C ILE A 35 -8.54 9.01 -6.15
N HIS A 36 -8.05 7.90 -5.60
CA HIS A 36 -6.68 7.45 -5.83
C HIS A 36 -6.43 7.15 -7.32
N LEU A 37 -7.30 6.36 -7.97
CA LEU A 37 -7.20 6.06 -9.40
C LEU A 37 -7.27 7.32 -10.27
N ALA A 38 -8.14 8.28 -9.95
CA ALA A 38 -8.24 9.55 -10.67
C ALA A 38 -6.97 10.41 -10.54
N ASN A 39 -6.34 10.44 -9.36
CA ASN A 39 -5.07 11.14 -9.15
C ASN A 39 -3.91 10.43 -9.87
N ASP A 40 -3.89 9.10 -9.86
CA ASP A 40 -2.90 8.29 -10.57
C ASP A 40 -3.00 8.50 -12.08
N ALA A 41 -4.21 8.43 -12.62
CA ALA A 41 -4.48 8.72 -14.02
C ALA A 41 -4.06 10.15 -14.39
N GLY A 42 -4.40 11.15 -13.57
CA GLY A 42 -4.01 12.52 -13.82
C GLY A 42 -2.50 12.75 -13.78
N ARG A 43 -1.75 12.02 -12.94
CA ARG A 43 -0.27 11.99 -12.99
C ARG A 43 0.24 11.50 -14.33
N VAL A 44 -0.21 10.31 -14.72
CA VAL A 44 0.24 9.66 -15.96
C VAL A 44 -0.08 10.54 -17.17
N LEU A 45 -1.31 11.07 -17.24
CA LEU A 45 -1.71 11.98 -18.32
C LEU A 45 -0.87 13.26 -18.35
N GLN A 46 -0.60 13.87 -17.21
CA GLN A 46 0.26 15.05 -17.15
C GLN A 46 1.69 14.74 -17.62
N THR A 47 2.24 13.58 -17.26
CA THR A 47 3.55 13.13 -17.76
C THR A 47 3.54 12.98 -19.27
N LEU A 48 2.53 12.28 -19.83
CA LEU A 48 2.40 12.08 -21.28
C LEU A 48 2.20 13.41 -22.03
N GLN A 49 1.37 14.32 -21.52
CA GLN A 49 1.14 15.65 -22.10
C GLN A 49 2.39 16.53 -22.16
N ARG A 50 3.39 16.26 -21.30
CA ARG A 50 4.68 16.95 -21.32
C ARG A 50 5.71 16.29 -22.22
N GLY A 51 5.35 15.20 -22.90
CA GLY A 51 6.29 14.36 -23.64
C GLY A 51 7.31 13.67 -22.72
N GLU A 52 7.02 13.58 -21.41
CA GLU A 52 7.92 12.92 -20.46
C GLU A 52 7.73 11.40 -20.51
N PRO A 53 8.79 10.60 -20.33
CA PRO A 53 8.68 9.15 -20.23
C PRO A 53 7.81 8.71 -19.04
N ARG A 54 6.87 7.79 -19.30
CA ARG A 54 6.03 7.20 -18.25
C ARG A 54 6.84 6.40 -17.23
N TRP A 55 7.78 5.58 -17.70
CA TRP A 55 8.69 4.84 -16.83
C TRP A 55 10.02 5.57 -16.78
N GLN A 56 10.26 6.22 -15.65
CA GLN A 56 11.51 6.93 -15.37
C GLN A 56 11.96 6.68 -13.94
N TRP A 57 13.28 6.63 -13.76
CA TRP A 57 13.96 6.44 -12.50
C TRP A 57 15.03 7.52 -12.35
N ARG A 58 15.11 8.10 -11.15
CA ARG A 58 16.14 9.08 -10.76
C ARG A 58 16.86 8.52 -9.53
N PRO A 59 17.73 7.51 -9.71
CA PRO A 59 18.40 6.87 -8.58
C PRO A 59 19.31 7.88 -7.89
N ARG A 60 19.15 8.05 -6.58
CA ARG A 60 19.99 8.95 -5.77
C ARG A 60 20.67 8.23 -4.62
N VAL A 61 20.05 7.16 -4.13
CA VAL A 61 20.60 6.35 -3.04
C VAL A 61 20.42 4.86 -3.35
N PRO A 62 21.21 3.96 -2.75
CA PRO A 62 21.14 2.53 -3.08
C PRO A 62 19.74 1.92 -2.95
N ARG A 63 18.91 2.40 -2.00
CA ARG A 63 17.51 1.97 -1.81
C ARG A 63 16.58 2.26 -3.00
N ASP A 64 17.02 3.06 -3.96
CA ASP A 64 16.30 3.30 -5.22
C ASP A 64 16.54 2.16 -6.23
N LEU A 65 17.42 1.19 -5.92
CA LEU A 65 17.59 -0.06 -6.66
C LEU A 65 16.81 -1.21 -6.01
N ILE A 66 16.56 -2.29 -6.77
CA ILE A 66 15.97 -3.53 -6.23
C ILE A 66 16.82 -4.04 -5.05
N ALA A 67 16.16 -4.36 -3.94
CA ALA A 67 16.80 -4.80 -2.69
C ALA A 67 17.83 -3.83 -2.09
N GLY A 68 17.86 -2.58 -2.56
CA GLY A 68 18.77 -1.55 -2.06
C GLY A 68 20.24 -1.78 -2.35
N ARG A 69 20.58 -2.62 -3.33
CA ARG A 69 21.96 -3.03 -3.63
C ARG A 69 22.17 -3.36 -5.11
N ILE A 70 23.44 -3.45 -5.50
CA ILE A 70 23.88 -4.07 -6.75
C ILE A 70 24.03 -5.58 -6.54
N PHE A 71 23.75 -6.38 -7.56
CA PHE A 71 23.96 -7.83 -7.55
C PHE A 71 25.27 -8.18 -8.27
N GLY A 72 26.19 -8.88 -7.62
CA GLY A 72 27.51 -9.21 -8.17
C GLY A 72 28.60 -8.25 -7.69
N ASP A 73 29.65 -8.09 -8.49
CA ASP A 73 30.90 -7.40 -8.13
C ASP A 73 30.84 -5.87 -8.28
N GLY A 74 29.74 -5.26 -7.82
CA GLY A 74 29.55 -3.81 -7.84
C GLY A 74 29.12 -3.22 -6.51
N ASP A 75 29.28 -1.91 -6.37
CA ASP A 75 28.84 -1.12 -5.21
C ASP A 75 28.07 0.13 -5.63
N ALA A 76 27.17 0.61 -4.79
CA ALA A 76 26.37 1.79 -5.04
C ALA A 76 26.49 2.80 -3.89
N ARG A 77 26.75 4.07 -4.22
CA ARG A 77 26.94 5.15 -3.24
C ARG A 77 26.19 6.40 -3.67
N ARG A 78 25.70 7.14 -2.68
CA ARG A 78 25.05 8.43 -2.91
C ARG A 78 26.08 9.50 -3.27
N THR A 79 25.80 10.29 -4.29
CA THR A 79 26.53 11.54 -4.59
C THR A 79 25.59 12.75 -4.59
N SER A 80 26.12 13.94 -4.86
CA SER A 80 25.33 15.17 -5.10
C SER A 80 24.45 15.06 -6.33
N ASP A 81 24.99 14.44 -7.39
CA ASP A 81 24.43 14.51 -8.75
C ASP A 81 23.69 13.25 -9.17
N GLY A 82 23.79 12.15 -8.41
CA GLY A 82 23.08 10.92 -8.73
C GLY A 82 23.44 9.76 -7.80
N LEU A 83 23.32 8.55 -8.34
CA LEU A 83 23.81 7.32 -7.72
C LEU A 83 25.11 6.91 -8.40
N GLU A 84 26.22 6.95 -7.67
CA GLU A 84 27.48 6.41 -8.15
C GLU A 84 27.47 4.89 -8.05
N ILE A 85 27.84 4.22 -9.13
CA ILE A 85 27.99 2.78 -9.25
C ILE A 85 29.46 2.49 -9.53
N ILE A 86 30.06 1.56 -8.79
CA ILE A 86 31.51 1.29 -8.85
C ILE A 86 31.71 -0.19 -9.11
N SER A 87 32.45 -0.54 -10.17
CA SER A 87 32.91 -1.91 -10.42
C SER A 87 34.02 -2.26 -9.42
N ARG A 88 33.88 -3.35 -8.68
CA ARG A 88 34.87 -3.80 -7.68
C ARG A 88 35.71 -4.98 -8.15
N GLY A 89 35.17 -5.81 -9.02
CA GLY A 89 35.77 -7.08 -9.41
C GLY A 89 35.88 -7.24 -10.91
N LYS A 90 36.25 -8.46 -11.32
CA LYS A 90 36.38 -8.83 -12.74
C LYS A 90 35.06 -9.34 -13.32
N ASP A 91 34.12 -9.74 -12.47
CA ASP A 91 32.84 -10.27 -12.90
C ASP A 91 31.82 -9.14 -13.15
N PRO A 92 30.90 -9.31 -14.11
CA PRO A 92 29.86 -8.34 -14.35
C PRO A 92 28.87 -8.26 -13.18
N PHE A 93 28.25 -7.10 -13.01
CA PHE A 93 27.25 -6.85 -11.97
C PHE A 93 25.91 -6.37 -12.56
N GLU A 94 24.82 -6.51 -11.81
CA GLU A 94 23.47 -6.11 -12.24
C GLU A 94 22.87 -5.01 -11.36
N LEU A 95 22.29 -4.01 -12.04
CA LEU A 95 21.49 -2.96 -11.43
C LEU A 95 20.02 -3.24 -11.70
N GLY A 96 19.28 -3.61 -10.66
CA GLY A 96 17.84 -3.80 -10.75
C GLY A 96 17.08 -2.49 -10.58
N LEU A 97 16.23 -2.14 -11.56
CA LEU A 97 15.34 -0.99 -11.45
C LEU A 97 14.01 -1.41 -10.79
N PRO A 98 13.52 -0.70 -9.77
CA PRO A 98 12.24 -1.05 -9.14
C PRO A 98 11.09 -0.74 -10.10
N ILE A 99 10.31 -1.77 -10.43
CA ILE A 99 9.17 -1.68 -11.34
C ILE A 99 7.90 -1.74 -10.51
N ALA A 100 7.18 -0.63 -10.42
CA ALA A 100 5.90 -0.56 -9.69
C ALA A 100 4.73 -1.11 -10.50
N GLN A 101 4.79 -1.01 -11.82
CA GLN A 101 3.82 -1.54 -12.78
C GLN A 101 4.59 -2.12 -13.95
N ARG A 102 4.05 -3.15 -14.60
CA ARG A 102 4.64 -3.74 -15.80
C ARG A 102 5.07 -2.64 -16.79
N LEU A 103 6.21 -2.86 -17.43
CA LEU A 103 6.76 -1.98 -18.46
C LEU A 103 6.04 -2.26 -19.77
N ASP A 104 5.68 -1.23 -20.53
CA ASP A 104 5.16 -1.38 -21.89
C ASP A 104 6.32 -1.18 -22.89
N LEU A 105 6.98 -2.28 -23.24
CA LEU A 105 8.13 -2.25 -24.13
C LEU A 105 7.72 -2.22 -25.61
N ALA A 106 6.43 -2.43 -25.91
CA ALA A 106 5.92 -2.29 -27.27
C ALA A 106 5.90 -0.82 -27.69
N HIS A 107 5.46 0.06 -26.81
CA HIS A 107 5.30 1.49 -27.09
C HIS A 107 6.47 2.36 -26.58
N TRP A 108 7.14 1.97 -25.48
CA TRP A 108 8.34 2.64 -24.96
C TRP A 108 9.58 1.74 -25.00
N PRO A 109 10.07 1.38 -26.21
CA PRO A 109 11.16 0.43 -26.37
C PRO A 109 12.55 1.02 -26.17
N VAL A 110 12.70 2.35 -26.05
CA VAL A 110 14.03 2.98 -26.04
C VAL A 110 14.49 3.19 -24.61
N LEU A 111 15.45 2.39 -24.14
CA LEU A 111 16.09 2.64 -22.85
C LEU A 111 17.11 3.77 -22.99
N ALA A 112 16.86 4.87 -22.30
CA ALA A 112 17.77 6.00 -22.18
C ALA A 112 18.36 6.06 -20.77
N VAL A 113 19.68 6.21 -20.68
CA VAL A 113 20.43 6.34 -19.44
C VAL A 113 21.31 7.59 -19.54
N ASP A 114 20.96 8.60 -18.75
CA ASP A 114 21.80 9.78 -18.50
C ASP A 114 22.78 9.46 -17.38
N SER A 115 24.05 9.52 -17.71
CA SER A 115 25.13 9.09 -16.84
C SER A 115 26.45 9.75 -17.20
N GLU A 116 27.34 9.80 -16.22
CA GLU A 116 28.72 10.23 -16.39
C GLU A 116 29.64 9.13 -15.87
N GLY A 117 30.66 8.74 -16.64
CA GLY A 117 31.52 7.58 -16.30
C GLY A 117 33.00 7.91 -16.36
N SER A 118 33.83 7.13 -15.66
CA SER A 118 35.29 7.29 -15.68
C SER A 118 36.00 6.44 -16.74
N ALA A 119 35.35 5.38 -17.25
CA ALA A 119 35.84 4.60 -18.38
C ALA A 119 34.67 4.05 -19.23
N THR A 120 34.97 3.50 -20.40
CA THR A 120 33.98 2.80 -21.23
C THR A 120 33.61 1.45 -20.59
N ALA A 121 32.32 1.14 -20.52
CA ALA A 121 31.81 -0.16 -20.10
C ALA A 121 31.13 -0.91 -21.25
N ARG A 122 30.86 -2.18 -21.02
CA ARG A 122 29.90 -2.96 -21.79
C ARG A 122 28.63 -3.13 -20.98
N VAL A 123 27.48 -2.85 -21.58
CA VAL A 123 26.18 -2.96 -20.92
C VAL A 123 25.27 -3.89 -21.71
N SER A 124 24.67 -4.84 -21.02
CA SER A 124 23.60 -5.70 -21.51
C SER A 124 22.33 -5.40 -20.73
N ILE A 125 21.17 -5.62 -21.36
CA ILE A 125 19.88 -5.49 -20.71
C ILE A 125 19.37 -6.88 -20.37
N VAL A 126 18.93 -7.05 -19.13
CA VAL A 126 18.22 -8.24 -18.67
C VAL A 126 16.75 -7.86 -18.54
N TRP A 127 15.88 -8.48 -19.31
CA TRP A 127 14.44 -8.36 -19.11
C TRP A 127 13.82 -9.70 -18.74
N GLY A 128 12.68 -9.66 -18.08
CA GLY A 128 11.89 -10.85 -17.78
C GLY A 128 10.40 -10.55 -17.89
N ASP A 129 9.68 -11.53 -18.43
CA ASP A 129 8.23 -11.54 -18.39
C ASP A 129 7.73 -12.00 -17.01
N GLY A 130 6.39 -12.05 -16.85
CA GLY A 130 5.78 -12.53 -15.62
C GLY A 130 5.98 -14.03 -15.35
N HIS A 131 6.56 -14.79 -16.29
CA HIS A 131 6.80 -16.23 -16.18
C HIS A 131 8.20 -16.56 -15.66
N GLY A 132 9.02 -15.54 -15.37
CA GLY A 132 10.31 -15.70 -14.71
C GLY A 132 11.47 -16.09 -15.63
N THR A 133 11.27 -16.14 -16.95
CA THR A 133 12.37 -16.36 -17.88
C THR A 133 13.11 -15.04 -18.09
N ALA A 134 14.36 -14.98 -17.62
CA ALA A 134 15.23 -13.82 -17.83
C ALA A 134 15.97 -13.96 -19.17
N CYS A 135 15.91 -12.93 -20.00
CA CYS A 135 16.60 -12.87 -21.29
C CYS A 135 17.63 -11.74 -21.27
N LEU A 136 18.84 -12.03 -21.77
CA LEU A 136 19.99 -11.13 -21.78
C LEU A 136 20.30 -10.67 -23.21
N THR A 137 20.40 -9.36 -23.43
CA THR A 137 20.81 -8.82 -24.73
C THR A 137 22.32 -8.95 -24.97
N PRO A 138 22.75 -8.92 -26.25
CA PRO A 138 24.14 -8.62 -26.58
C PRO A 138 24.61 -7.33 -25.88
N ALA A 139 25.88 -7.33 -25.47
CA ALA A 139 26.45 -6.20 -24.79
C ALA A 139 26.76 -5.06 -25.77
N GLN A 140 26.44 -3.84 -25.38
CA GLN A 140 26.69 -2.61 -26.12
C GLN A 140 27.72 -1.76 -25.39
N ALA A 141 28.45 -0.92 -26.14
CA ALA A 141 29.42 -0.02 -25.52
C ALA A 141 28.70 1.15 -24.83
N TRP A 142 29.01 1.38 -23.57
CA TRP A 142 28.58 2.52 -22.78
C TRP A 142 29.74 3.50 -22.68
N GLN A 143 29.71 4.53 -23.52
CA GLN A 143 30.80 5.47 -23.71
C GLN A 143 30.85 6.55 -22.62
N ILE A 144 32.05 7.04 -22.34
CA ILE A 144 32.29 8.16 -21.43
C ILE A 144 31.68 9.44 -22.00
N GLY A 145 30.98 10.22 -21.16
CA GLY A 145 30.47 11.54 -21.52
C GLY A 145 29.29 11.55 -22.50
N ALA A 146 28.77 10.38 -22.89
CA ALA A 146 27.61 10.27 -23.76
C ALA A 146 26.45 9.53 -23.05
N PRO A 147 25.20 9.99 -23.19
CA PRO A 147 24.06 9.24 -22.70
C PRO A 147 23.94 7.92 -23.47
N LEU A 148 23.64 6.84 -22.76
CA LEU A 148 23.40 5.54 -23.37
C LEU A 148 21.95 5.49 -23.85
N ARG A 149 21.74 5.14 -25.13
CA ARG A 149 20.41 4.96 -25.73
C ARG A 149 20.35 3.62 -26.45
N ILE A 150 19.44 2.75 -26.05
CA ILE A 150 19.26 1.41 -26.61
C ILE A 150 17.82 1.22 -27.07
N ASP A 151 17.60 1.06 -28.38
CA ASP A 151 16.31 0.60 -28.91
C ASP A 151 16.20 -0.92 -28.70
N LEU A 152 15.38 -1.32 -27.73
CA LEU A 152 15.22 -2.71 -27.32
C LEU A 152 14.59 -3.58 -28.43
N ARG A 153 13.86 -3.00 -29.39
CA ARG A 153 13.29 -3.76 -30.52
C ARG A 153 14.35 -4.28 -31.47
N ARG A 154 15.52 -3.63 -31.50
CA ARG A 154 16.68 -4.03 -32.31
C ARG A 154 17.55 -5.06 -31.60
N GLN A 155 17.20 -5.44 -30.37
CA GLN A 155 17.94 -6.40 -29.57
C GLN A 155 17.25 -7.76 -29.59
N THR A 156 18.02 -8.81 -29.85
CA THR A 156 17.54 -10.19 -29.66
C THR A 156 18.17 -10.74 -28.39
N GLY A 157 17.37 -10.88 -27.34
CA GLY A 157 17.82 -11.46 -26.09
C GLY A 157 18.13 -12.96 -26.21
N ARG A 158 18.83 -13.52 -25.25
CA ARG A 158 18.99 -14.98 -25.09
C ARG A 158 18.64 -15.41 -23.67
N ASP A 159 17.94 -16.52 -23.54
CA ASP A 159 17.65 -17.14 -22.25
C ASP A 159 18.90 -17.86 -21.68
N PRO A 160 18.86 -18.41 -20.45
CA PRO A 160 19.99 -19.14 -19.88
C PRO A 160 20.39 -20.40 -20.67
N ALA A 161 19.50 -20.94 -21.50
CA ALA A 161 19.78 -22.06 -22.41
C ALA A 161 20.34 -21.60 -23.77
N GLY A 162 20.58 -20.30 -23.95
CA GLY A 162 21.11 -19.70 -25.16
C GLY A 162 20.10 -19.54 -26.30
N ARG A 163 18.82 -19.87 -26.07
CA ARG A 163 17.75 -19.75 -27.08
C ARG A 163 17.39 -18.27 -27.28
N PRO A 164 17.11 -17.84 -28.51
CA PRO A 164 16.70 -16.46 -28.77
C PRO A 164 15.37 -16.15 -28.07
N CYS A 165 15.32 -15.01 -27.38
CA CYS A 165 14.11 -14.43 -26.82
C CYS A 165 13.75 -13.15 -27.60
N PRO A 166 12.55 -13.05 -28.17
CA PRO A 166 12.05 -11.76 -28.65
C PRO A 166 11.83 -10.79 -27.47
N LEU A 167 11.82 -9.50 -27.77
CA LEU A 167 11.39 -8.48 -26.81
C LEU A 167 9.92 -8.75 -26.43
N PRO A 168 9.59 -8.94 -25.14
CA PRO A 168 8.20 -9.10 -24.75
C PRO A 168 7.45 -7.77 -24.88
N LEU A 169 6.15 -7.82 -25.17
CA LEU A 169 5.29 -6.62 -25.18
C LEU A 169 5.27 -5.91 -23.83
N SER A 170 5.35 -6.69 -22.75
CA SER A 170 5.49 -6.17 -21.39
C SER A 170 6.53 -6.92 -20.58
N ALA A 171 7.23 -6.21 -19.70
CA ALA A 171 8.22 -6.78 -18.80
C ALA A 171 7.88 -6.50 -17.34
N SER A 172 8.11 -7.50 -16.49
CA SER A 172 7.99 -7.38 -15.02
C SER A 172 9.35 -7.24 -14.34
N MET A 173 10.43 -7.39 -15.11
CA MET A 173 11.81 -7.22 -14.68
C MET A 173 12.61 -6.48 -15.75
N LEU A 174 13.42 -5.52 -15.33
CA LEU A 174 14.40 -4.82 -16.16
C LEU A 174 15.64 -4.54 -15.31
N ARG A 175 16.80 -5.00 -15.79
CA ARG A 175 18.09 -4.78 -15.14
C ARG A 175 19.13 -4.39 -16.17
N LEU A 176 20.11 -3.62 -15.73
CA LEU A 176 21.31 -3.31 -16.50
C LEU A 176 22.42 -4.22 -15.98
N ARG A 177 22.97 -5.08 -16.85
CA ARG A 177 24.16 -5.89 -16.55
C ARG A 177 25.37 -5.16 -17.10
N VAL A 178 26.29 -4.78 -16.23
CA VAL A 178 27.45 -3.97 -16.57
C VAL A 178 28.71 -4.82 -16.42
N ASP A 179 29.53 -4.81 -17.46
CA ASP A 179 30.85 -5.41 -17.54
C ASP A 179 31.87 -4.28 -17.73
N ALA A 180 32.74 -4.12 -16.74
CA ALA A 180 33.53 -2.93 -16.51
C ALA A 180 34.84 -3.28 -15.78
N PRO A 181 35.98 -2.68 -16.16
CA PRO A 181 37.22 -2.85 -15.40
C PRO A 181 37.04 -2.48 -13.91
N PRO A 182 37.72 -3.19 -12.99
CA PRO A 182 37.71 -2.85 -11.57
C PRO A 182 38.10 -1.39 -11.34
N GLY A 183 37.40 -0.71 -10.42
CA GLY A 183 37.62 0.70 -10.09
C GLY A 183 36.90 1.68 -11.02
N THR A 184 36.28 1.23 -12.11
CA THR A 184 35.48 2.12 -12.96
C THR A 184 34.20 2.54 -12.23
N SER A 185 33.85 3.82 -12.33
CA SER A 185 32.64 4.37 -11.73
C SER A 185 31.75 5.08 -12.75
N TRP A 186 30.44 5.03 -12.52
CA TRP A 186 29.44 5.81 -13.25
C TRP A 186 28.49 6.48 -12.28
N ILE A 187 28.16 7.74 -12.51
CA ILE A 187 27.09 8.45 -11.81
C ILE A 187 25.84 8.35 -12.66
N LEU A 188 24.87 7.56 -12.20
CA LEU A 188 23.54 7.46 -12.80
C LEU A 188 22.68 8.63 -12.34
N ARG A 189 22.24 9.47 -13.27
CA ARG A 189 21.41 10.66 -13.00
C ARG A 189 19.94 10.37 -13.30
N HIS A 190 19.68 9.79 -14.47
CA HIS A 190 18.34 9.51 -14.96
C HIS A 190 18.33 8.25 -15.83
N VAL A 191 17.32 7.42 -15.65
CA VAL A 191 17.04 6.24 -16.50
C VAL A 191 15.60 6.33 -16.93
N ALA A 192 15.28 6.08 -18.21
CA ALA A 192 13.91 6.14 -18.70
C ALA A 192 13.66 5.17 -19.87
N LEU A 193 12.40 4.81 -20.05
CA LEU A 193 11.90 4.17 -21.27
C LEU A 193 11.16 5.20 -22.10
N GLU A 194 11.75 5.57 -23.23
CA GLU A 194 11.23 6.56 -24.16
C GLU A 194 10.45 5.90 -25.30
N ALA A 195 9.49 6.65 -25.83
CA ALA A 195 8.78 6.27 -27.04
C ALA A 195 9.75 6.27 -28.23
N ALA A 196 9.53 5.36 -29.17
CA ALA A 196 10.33 5.33 -30.40
C ALA A 196 10.08 6.54 -31.30
N ASP A 197 8.84 7.04 -31.30
CA ASP A 197 8.40 8.22 -32.03
C ASP A 197 7.70 9.16 -31.05
N PRO A 198 8.33 10.27 -30.63
CA PRO A 198 7.71 11.22 -29.71
C PRO A 198 6.57 12.03 -30.34
N ALA A 199 6.44 12.05 -31.68
CA ALA A 199 5.43 12.86 -32.38
C ALA A 199 4.04 12.20 -32.43
N THR A 200 3.94 10.89 -32.20
CA THR A 200 2.66 10.17 -32.25
C THR A 200 1.80 10.27 -30.99
N ASP A 201 2.29 10.96 -29.94
CA ASP A 201 1.69 11.00 -28.61
C ASP A 201 0.92 12.30 -28.29
N GLU A 202 0.56 13.13 -29.28
CA GLU A 202 -0.44 14.20 -29.11
C GLU A 202 -1.85 13.60 -28.91
N TRP A 203 -2.02 12.86 -27.83
CA TRP A 203 -3.29 12.31 -27.42
C TRP A 203 -3.89 13.17 -26.32
N THR A 204 -5.03 13.80 -26.63
CA THR A 204 -5.84 14.50 -25.62
C THR A 204 -6.98 13.57 -25.19
N PRO A 205 -6.94 13.01 -23.96
CA PRO A 205 -8.02 12.17 -23.48
C PRO A 205 -9.33 12.97 -23.37
N PRO A 206 -10.48 12.33 -23.63
CA PRO A 206 -11.77 12.96 -23.36
C PRO A 206 -11.90 13.20 -21.84
N ALA A 207 -12.42 14.37 -21.46
CA ALA A 207 -12.62 14.73 -20.07
C ALA A 207 -13.68 13.85 -19.38
N PHE A 208 -14.65 13.33 -20.13
CA PHE A 208 -15.74 12.48 -19.64
C PHE A 208 -16.02 11.33 -20.62
N PRO A 209 -16.55 10.20 -20.13
CA PRO A 209 -16.93 9.10 -21.00
C PRO A 209 -18.11 9.47 -21.90
N SER A 210 -18.20 8.81 -23.05
CA SER A 210 -19.39 8.87 -23.92
C SER A 210 -20.64 8.38 -23.16
N PRO A 211 -21.85 8.92 -23.42
CA PRO A 211 -23.10 8.39 -22.87
C PRO A 211 -23.32 6.90 -23.15
N SER A 212 -22.77 6.40 -24.27
CA SER A 212 -22.80 5.00 -24.69
C SER A 212 -21.53 4.23 -24.28
N LEU A 213 -21.04 4.45 -23.06
CA LEU A 213 -19.83 3.80 -22.57
C LEU A 213 -19.99 2.27 -22.57
N PRO A 214 -19.11 1.50 -23.25
CA PRO A 214 -19.14 0.05 -23.20
C PRO A 214 -18.91 -0.47 -21.78
N SER A 215 -19.38 -1.68 -21.47
CA SER A 215 -19.10 -2.31 -20.18
C SER A 215 -17.58 -2.44 -19.95
N PRO A 216 -17.09 -2.46 -18.69
CA PRO A 216 -15.66 -2.63 -18.41
C PRO A 216 -15.06 -3.85 -19.10
N THR A 217 -15.79 -4.98 -19.13
CA THR A 217 -15.37 -6.19 -19.82
C THR A 217 -15.19 -5.98 -21.32
N ALA A 218 -16.10 -5.25 -21.97
CA ALA A 218 -15.97 -4.92 -23.39
C ALA A 218 -14.78 -3.98 -23.65
N GLN A 219 -14.57 -2.97 -22.80
CA GLN A 219 -13.40 -2.08 -22.88
C GLN A 219 -12.09 -2.88 -22.72
N LEU A 220 -12.03 -3.79 -21.75
CA LEU A 220 -10.88 -4.68 -21.52
C LEU A 220 -10.64 -5.66 -22.69
N ALA A 221 -11.71 -6.12 -23.35
CA ALA A 221 -11.61 -6.95 -24.55
C ALA A 221 -11.09 -6.17 -25.77
N ALA A 222 -11.34 -4.87 -25.82
CA ALA A 222 -10.86 -3.97 -26.87
C ALA A 222 -9.40 -3.52 -26.70
N LEU A 223 -8.72 -3.91 -25.62
CA LEU A 223 -7.29 -3.66 -25.41
C LEU A 223 -6.45 -4.50 -26.39
N THR A 224 -6.21 -3.96 -27.59
CA THR A 224 -5.44 -4.61 -28.67
C THR A 224 -3.95 -4.32 -28.63
N GLY A 225 -3.49 -3.40 -27.77
CA GLY A 225 -2.12 -2.92 -27.76
C GLY A 225 -1.76 -1.96 -28.90
N GLN A 226 -2.76 -1.39 -29.61
CA GLN A 226 -2.53 -0.39 -30.66
C GLN A 226 -2.36 1.04 -30.13
N THR A 227 -3.05 1.36 -29.03
CA THR A 227 -3.00 2.68 -28.39
C THR A 227 -2.04 2.59 -27.22
N ALA A 228 -1.02 3.44 -27.10
CA ALA A 228 0.01 3.30 -26.07
C ALA A 228 -0.53 3.39 -24.63
N SER A 229 -1.47 4.29 -24.36
CA SER A 229 -2.09 4.46 -23.05
C SER A 229 -3.62 4.59 -23.13
N PRO A 230 -4.34 3.47 -23.33
CA PRO A 230 -5.80 3.51 -23.46
C PRO A 230 -6.44 3.89 -22.12
N LEU A 231 -7.45 4.75 -22.18
CA LEU A 231 -8.26 5.13 -21.02
C LEU A 231 -9.44 4.17 -20.85
N ILE A 232 -9.55 3.57 -19.66
CA ILE A 232 -10.62 2.65 -19.28
C ILE A 232 -11.47 3.31 -18.21
N TRP A 233 -12.77 3.37 -18.47
CA TRP A 233 -13.76 3.96 -17.57
C TRP A 233 -14.51 2.88 -16.81
N LEU A 234 -14.50 3.00 -15.48
CA LEU A 234 -15.11 2.05 -14.54
C LEU A 234 -16.47 2.56 -14.03
N PRO A 235 -17.39 1.66 -13.65
CA PRO A 235 -18.74 2.04 -13.22
C PRO A 235 -18.71 2.74 -11.85
N VAL A 236 -19.67 3.64 -11.64
CA VAL A 236 -19.78 4.48 -10.43
C VAL A 236 -20.04 3.65 -9.17
N ASN A 237 -20.83 2.57 -9.32
CA ASN A 237 -21.29 1.73 -8.21
C ASN A 237 -20.35 0.57 -7.87
N ALA A 238 -19.14 0.57 -8.42
CA ALA A 238 -18.14 -0.46 -8.15
C ALA A 238 -17.64 -0.39 -6.70
N SER A 239 -17.39 -1.55 -6.10
CA SER A 239 -16.64 -1.62 -4.84
C SER A 239 -15.17 -1.24 -5.05
N ALA A 240 -14.45 -0.94 -3.96
CA ALA A 240 -13.02 -0.69 -4.01
C ALA A 240 -12.25 -1.86 -4.65
N GLU A 241 -12.60 -3.07 -4.27
CA GLU A 241 -11.99 -4.32 -4.73
C GLU A 241 -12.27 -4.57 -6.22
N GLU A 242 -13.49 -4.29 -6.70
CA GLU A 242 -13.84 -4.37 -8.11
C GLU A 242 -13.06 -3.34 -8.94
N LEU A 243 -12.98 -2.10 -8.48
CA LEU A 243 -12.20 -1.05 -9.13
C LEU A 243 -10.74 -1.45 -9.31
N LEU A 244 -10.12 -1.98 -8.24
CA LEU A 244 -8.73 -2.43 -8.30
C LEU A 244 -8.54 -3.69 -9.15
N THR A 245 -9.51 -4.62 -9.14
CA THR A 245 -9.47 -5.83 -9.96
C THR A 245 -9.52 -5.50 -11.45
N TRP A 246 -10.41 -4.59 -11.86
CA TRP A 246 -10.44 -4.13 -13.26
C TRP A 246 -9.19 -3.34 -13.63
N ARG A 247 -8.66 -2.53 -12.69
CA ARG A 247 -7.39 -1.83 -12.89
C ARG A 247 -6.24 -2.80 -13.16
N ASP A 248 -6.14 -3.88 -12.39
CA ASP A 248 -5.10 -4.88 -12.59
C ASP A 248 -5.29 -5.66 -13.88
N GLU A 249 -6.53 -6.01 -14.22
CA GLU A 249 -6.81 -6.70 -15.48
C GLU A 249 -6.43 -5.83 -16.68
N ALA A 250 -6.76 -4.54 -16.63
CA ALA A 250 -6.37 -3.58 -17.66
C ALA A 250 -4.84 -3.52 -17.81
N VAL A 251 -4.12 -3.33 -16.70
CA VAL A 251 -2.64 -3.24 -16.68
C VAL A 251 -1.99 -4.57 -17.09
N ARG A 252 -2.61 -5.71 -16.74
CA ARG A 252 -2.13 -7.05 -17.12
C ARG A 252 -2.24 -7.27 -18.63
N ARG A 253 -3.36 -6.88 -19.24
CA ARG A 253 -3.57 -6.95 -20.69
C ARG A 253 -2.69 -5.95 -21.42
N GLN A 254 -2.58 -4.75 -20.87
CA GLN A 254 -1.81 -3.68 -21.44
C GLN A 254 -1.20 -2.80 -20.36
N ALA A 255 0.12 -2.89 -20.21
CA ALA A 255 0.90 -2.19 -19.19
C ALA A 255 0.66 -0.67 -19.18
N GLY A 256 0.43 -0.08 -20.36
CA GLY A 256 0.10 1.33 -20.53
C GLY A 256 -1.34 1.74 -20.17
N ALA A 257 -2.25 0.83 -19.78
CA ALA A 257 -3.63 1.22 -19.49
C ALA A 257 -3.73 2.27 -18.36
N ILE A 258 -4.65 3.22 -18.54
CA ILE A 258 -5.02 4.24 -17.54
C ILE A 258 -6.47 3.97 -17.15
N VAL A 259 -6.76 3.92 -15.85
CA VAL A 259 -8.05 3.44 -15.36
C VAL A 259 -8.64 4.45 -14.40
N VAL A 260 -9.90 4.84 -14.62
CA VAL A 260 -10.61 5.88 -13.86
C VAL A 260 -12.09 5.52 -13.69
N ARG A 261 -12.74 6.06 -12.65
CA ARG A 261 -14.20 5.92 -12.49
C ARG A 261 -14.93 6.93 -13.36
N ALA A 262 -16.04 6.54 -13.97
CA ALA A 262 -16.78 7.31 -14.97
C ALA A 262 -17.21 8.72 -14.53
N ASP A 263 -17.56 8.89 -13.25
CA ASP A 263 -17.98 10.15 -12.63
C ASP A 263 -16.82 10.97 -12.06
N LEU A 264 -15.61 10.42 -12.04
CA LEU A 264 -14.45 11.00 -11.39
C LEU A 264 -13.27 11.08 -12.37
N PRO A 265 -13.26 12.10 -13.25
CA PRO A 265 -12.26 12.19 -14.30
C PRO A 265 -10.85 12.39 -13.73
N PRO A 266 -9.80 12.12 -14.54
CA PRO A 266 -8.41 12.32 -14.12
C PRO A 266 -8.18 13.72 -13.53
N ARG A 267 -7.50 13.77 -12.38
CA ARG A 267 -7.23 15.03 -11.68
C ARG A 267 -5.75 15.31 -11.65
N THR A 268 -5.36 16.53 -12.00
CA THR A 268 -4.00 16.98 -11.75
C THR A 268 -3.74 16.91 -10.24
N PRO A 269 -2.71 16.18 -9.80
CA PRO A 269 -2.42 16.08 -8.38
C PRO A 269 -2.14 17.46 -7.84
N ARG A 270 -2.77 17.79 -6.72
CA ARG A 270 -2.36 18.97 -5.97
C ARG A 270 -0.94 18.75 -5.48
N PRO A 271 -0.03 19.75 -5.61
CA PRO A 271 1.28 19.64 -5.00
C PRO A 271 1.10 19.31 -3.52
N GLY A 272 1.80 18.27 -3.07
CA GLY A 272 1.78 17.90 -1.65
C GLY A 272 2.29 19.05 -0.79
N LEU A 273 1.92 19.06 0.48
CA LEU A 273 2.46 20.04 1.42
C LEU A 273 4.00 19.94 1.44
N PRO A 274 4.72 21.07 1.36
CA PRO A 274 6.16 21.11 1.59
C PRO A 274 6.56 20.34 2.85
N GLY A 275 7.67 19.59 2.80
CA GLY A 275 8.09 18.72 3.90
C GLY A 275 8.30 19.45 5.24
N TRP A 276 8.68 20.73 5.21
CA TRP A 276 8.81 21.52 6.44
C TRP A 276 7.46 21.83 7.10
N LEU A 277 6.38 21.99 6.32
CA LEU A 277 5.03 22.19 6.84
C LEU A 277 4.49 20.93 7.49
N THR A 278 4.79 19.74 6.95
CA THR A 278 4.37 18.48 7.59
C THR A 278 5.11 18.24 8.90
N TRP A 279 6.39 18.59 8.98
CA TRP A 279 7.14 18.60 10.24
C TRP A 279 6.61 19.64 11.24
N LEU A 280 6.29 20.85 10.78
CA LEU A 280 5.68 21.87 11.62
C LEU A 280 4.35 21.38 12.21
N ALA A 281 3.47 20.81 11.38
CA ALA A 281 2.21 20.22 11.82
C ALA A 281 2.42 19.06 12.82
N CYS A 282 3.44 18.24 12.62
CA CYS A 282 3.82 17.19 13.58
C CYS A 282 4.31 17.78 14.91
N GLY A 283 5.14 18.82 14.86
CA GLY A 283 5.67 19.50 16.04
C GLY A 283 4.57 20.20 16.86
N THR A 284 3.66 20.90 16.20
CA THR A 284 2.51 21.56 16.86
C THR A 284 1.59 20.53 17.50
N TYR A 285 1.32 19.42 16.80
CA TYR A 285 0.56 18.30 17.36
C TYR A 285 1.23 17.69 18.59
N ALA A 286 2.53 17.40 18.55
CA ALA A 286 3.28 16.88 19.70
C ALA A 286 3.27 17.86 20.89
N ALA A 287 3.43 19.15 20.64
CA ALA A 287 3.32 20.19 21.67
C ALA A 287 1.92 20.23 22.31
N ALA A 288 0.87 20.08 21.51
CA ALA A 288 -0.50 19.99 22.00
C ALA A 288 -0.72 18.73 22.87
N LEU A 289 -0.15 17.58 22.49
CA LEU A 289 -0.19 16.37 23.30
C LEU A 289 0.53 16.54 24.65
N LEU A 290 1.70 17.19 24.66
CA LEU A 290 2.43 17.51 25.90
C LEU A 290 1.61 18.45 26.79
N HIS A 291 0.99 19.48 26.22
CA HIS A 291 0.10 20.38 26.94
C HIS A 291 -1.08 19.62 27.57
N LEU A 292 -1.73 18.72 26.83
CA LEU A 292 -2.82 17.89 27.34
C LEU A 292 -2.35 16.88 28.39
N ALA A 293 -1.12 16.37 28.29
CA ALA A 293 -0.53 15.49 29.29
C ALA A 293 -0.30 16.19 30.63
N TRP A 294 0.04 17.49 30.60
CA TRP A 294 0.21 18.34 31.80
C TRP A 294 -1.10 18.93 32.31
N ARG A 295 -2.04 19.22 31.41
CA ARG A 295 -3.37 19.75 31.74
C ARG A 295 -4.44 18.85 31.12
N PRO A 296 -4.72 17.69 31.75
CA PRO A 296 -5.72 16.76 31.27
C PRO A 296 -7.05 17.47 31.03
N ARG A 297 -7.63 17.26 29.86
CA ARG A 297 -8.99 17.68 29.54
C ARG A 297 -9.89 16.45 29.44
N GLY A 298 -11.20 16.68 29.41
CA GLY A 298 -12.20 15.62 29.39
C GLY A 298 -11.96 14.52 28.34
N ASP A 299 -12.58 13.37 28.56
CA ASP A 299 -12.28 12.11 27.87
C ASP A 299 -12.34 12.19 26.34
N LEU A 300 -13.26 13.00 25.79
CA LEU A 300 -13.41 13.16 24.35
C LEU A 300 -12.17 13.79 23.71
N ILE A 301 -11.59 14.80 24.34
CA ILE A 301 -10.39 15.48 23.83
C ILE A 301 -9.20 14.53 23.91
N ALA A 302 -9.03 13.82 25.03
CA ALA A 302 -7.97 12.82 25.16
C ALA A 302 -8.11 11.70 24.12
N LEU A 303 -9.33 11.25 23.84
CA LEU A 303 -9.59 10.25 22.82
C LEU A 303 -9.24 10.75 21.42
N ALA A 304 -9.74 11.93 21.04
CA ALA A 304 -9.45 12.54 19.75
C ALA A 304 -7.94 12.76 19.55
N ALA A 305 -7.26 13.27 20.59
CA ALA A 305 -5.82 13.49 20.59
C ALA A 305 -5.03 12.18 20.42
N ALA A 306 -5.40 11.09 21.09
CA ALA A 306 -4.69 9.82 20.96
C ALA A 306 -4.94 9.11 19.60
N LEU A 307 -6.09 9.35 18.97
CA LEU A 307 -6.46 8.71 17.71
C LEU A 307 -6.03 9.50 16.47
N ALA A 308 -5.79 10.81 16.60
CA ALA A 308 -5.36 11.65 15.49
C ALA A 308 -4.06 11.16 14.83
N GLY A 309 -3.06 10.76 15.63
CA GLY A 309 -1.79 10.22 15.11
C GLY A 309 -1.97 8.94 14.27
N PRO A 310 -2.60 7.87 14.80
CA PRO A 310 -2.94 6.68 14.03
C PRO A 310 -3.74 6.96 12.76
N LEU A 311 -4.76 7.81 12.84
CA LEU A 311 -5.58 8.17 11.68
C LEU A 311 -4.76 8.95 10.63
N TRP A 312 -3.88 9.85 11.06
CA TRP A 312 -2.99 10.57 10.14
C TRP A 312 -2.03 9.62 9.42
N LEU A 313 -1.46 8.65 10.13
CA LEU A 313 -0.55 7.67 9.53
C LEU A 313 -1.26 6.71 8.56
N LEU A 314 -2.39 6.13 8.99
CA LEU A 314 -3.05 5.03 8.31
C LEU A 314 -4.10 5.55 7.30
N ALA A 315 -5.06 6.35 7.74
CA ALA A 315 -6.11 6.89 6.87
C ALA A 315 -5.58 8.01 5.96
N GLY A 316 -4.51 8.71 6.37
CA GLY A 316 -3.81 9.68 5.53
C GLY A 316 -2.98 9.08 4.39
N LEU A 317 -3.03 7.75 4.21
CA LEU A 317 -2.27 7.01 3.20
C LEU A 317 -0.74 7.23 3.30
N GLN A 318 -0.24 7.54 4.50
CA GLN A 318 1.17 7.87 4.74
C GLN A 318 2.03 6.64 5.04
N TRP A 319 1.40 5.46 5.15
CA TRP A 319 2.05 4.17 5.34
C TRP A 319 2.06 3.39 4.01
N GLY A 320 3.24 3.23 3.40
CA GLY A 320 3.42 2.71 2.04
C GLY A 320 4.89 2.53 1.66
N GLY A 321 5.19 2.46 0.35
CA GLY A 321 6.56 2.27 -0.16
C GLY A 321 7.59 3.31 0.32
N ARG A 322 7.12 4.48 0.77
CA ARG A 322 7.93 5.48 1.50
C ARG A 322 7.10 6.02 2.67
N ALA A 323 7.24 5.43 3.85
CA ALA A 323 6.56 5.91 5.04
C ALA A 323 6.98 7.36 5.37
N SER A 324 6.01 8.22 5.67
CA SER A 324 6.26 9.59 6.10
C SER A 324 6.79 9.61 7.53
N TRP A 325 8.05 10.01 7.73
CA TRP A 325 8.65 10.15 9.06
C TRP A 325 7.86 11.08 10.00
N PRO A 326 7.36 12.26 9.56
CA PRO A 326 6.45 13.07 10.38
C PRO A 326 5.21 12.30 10.86
N ALA A 327 4.56 11.54 9.97
CA ALA A 327 3.37 10.79 10.34
C ALA A 327 3.69 9.66 11.33
N ALA A 328 4.84 8.99 11.16
CA ALA A 328 5.32 7.98 12.11
C ALA A 328 5.65 8.59 13.48
N ALA A 329 6.25 9.78 13.52
CA ALA A 329 6.52 10.51 14.75
C ALA A 329 5.22 10.96 15.44
N ALA A 330 4.22 11.43 14.69
CA ALA A 330 2.91 11.78 15.22
C ALA A 330 2.19 10.55 15.80
N PHE A 331 2.24 9.40 15.12
CA PHE A 331 1.73 8.13 15.63
C PHE A 331 2.39 7.73 16.96
N ALA A 332 3.73 7.74 17.00
CA ALA A 332 4.47 7.41 18.22
C ALA A 332 4.15 8.37 19.38
N SER A 333 4.04 9.67 19.08
CA SER A 333 3.67 10.70 20.06
C SER A 333 2.27 10.46 20.62
N ALA A 334 1.32 10.07 19.77
CA ALA A 334 -0.04 9.74 20.19
C ALA A 334 -0.11 8.52 21.10
N LEU A 335 0.66 7.47 20.79
CA LEU A 335 0.78 6.28 21.64
C LEU A 335 1.43 6.59 22.98
N ALA A 336 2.49 7.41 22.99
CA ALA A 336 3.14 7.86 24.21
C ALA A 336 2.18 8.68 25.09
N PHE A 337 1.41 9.58 24.49
CA PHE A 337 0.36 10.33 25.16
C PHE A 337 -0.74 9.41 25.74
N ALA A 338 -1.24 8.46 24.95
CA ALA A 338 -2.22 7.49 25.42
C ALA A 338 -1.68 6.69 26.62
N ALA A 339 -0.43 6.23 26.53
CA ALA A 339 0.24 5.48 27.59
C ALA A 339 0.38 6.31 28.87
N TRP A 340 0.84 7.56 28.74
CA TRP A 340 0.90 8.51 29.84
C TRP A 340 -0.48 8.71 30.49
N SER A 341 -1.51 8.98 29.69
CA SER A 341 -2.87 9.25 30.15
C SER A 341 -3.58 7.99 30.72
N THR A 342 -3.06 6.77 30.49
CA THR A 342 -3.53 5.55 31.18
C THR A 342 -2.89 5.31 32.55
N ARG A 343 -1.85 6.07 32.94
CA ARG A 343 -1.20 5.90 34.25
C ARG A 343 -2.10 6.33 35.41
N ASP A 344 -3.07 7.21 35.14
CA ASP A 344 -4.07 7.61 36.12
C ASP A 344 -4.92 6.41 36.57
N LYS A 345 -4.85 6.10 37.86
CA LYS A 345 -5.40 4.86 38.45
C LYS A 345 -6.89 4.63 38.15
N GLY A 346 -7.67 5.68 37.92
CA GLY A 346 -9.10 5.59 37.60
C GLY A 346 -9.44 4.93 36.25
N LEU A 347 -8.46 4.80 35.36
CA LEU A 347 -8.64 4.28 34.00
C LEU A 347 -8.16 2.84 33.80
N ARG A 348 -7.35 2.31 34.73
CA ARG A 348 -6.89 0.91 34.69
C ARG A 348 -7.99 -0.02 35.20
N GLN A 349 -8.96 -0.27 34.35
CA GLN A 349 -10.01 -1.28 34.59
C GLN A 349 -9.73 -2.61 33.86
N TRP A 350 -8.48 -2.83 33.44
CA TRP A 350 -8.08 -3.98 32.64
C TRP A 350 -6.77 -4.59 33.11
N CYS A 351 -6.57 -5.86 32.78
CA CYS A 351 -5.33 -6.59 33.01
C CYS A 351 -4.82 -7.22 31.71
N TRP A 352 -3.51 -7.47 31.64
CA TRP A 352 -2.93 -8.22 30.52
C TRP A 352 -3.42 -9.66 30.53
N LEU A 353 -3.16 -10.35 31.65
CA LEU A 353 -3.64 -11.71 31.90
C LEU A 353 -4.85 -11.67 32.83
N GLY A 354 -5.99 -12.14 32.33
CA GLY A 354 -7.14 -12.50 33.17
C GLY A 354 -7.04 -13.89 33.76
N ARG A 355 -8.16 -14.37 34.29
CA ARG A 355 -8.30 -15.74 34.79
C ARG A 355 -8.32 -16.74 33.63
N TRP A 356 -7.15 -17.25 33.25
CA TRP A 356 -6.94 -18.15 32.10
C TRP A 356 -7.77 -19.45 32.13
N LYS A 357 -8.16 -19.92 33.32
CA LYS A 357 -9.06 -21.08 33.50
C LYS A 357 -10.54 -20.78 33.21
N SER A 358 -10.92 -19.51 33.03
CA SER A 358 -12.30 -19.18 32.68
C SER A 358 -12.56 -19.48 31.20
N ALA A 359 -13.69 -20.11 30.89
CA ALA A 359 -14.12 -20.32 29.50
C ALA A 359 -14.15 -19.00 28.69
N MET A 360 -14.39 -17.89 29.38
CA MET A 360 -14.43 -16.54 28.81
C MET A 360 -13.06 -16.00 28.38
N TRP A 361 -11.96 -16.57 28.87
CA TRP A 361 -10.63 -16.26 28.36
C TRP A 361 -10.45 -16.79 26.92
N TRP A 362 -11.06 -17.93 26.60
CA TRP A 362 -10.98 -18.57 25.30
C TRP A 362 -11.99 -18.03 24.27
N ALA A 363 -13.04 -17.34 24.73
CA ALA A 363 -14.10 -16.83 23.86
C ALA A 363 -13.60 -15.98 22.67
N PRO A 364 -12.61 -15.06 22.81
CA PRO A 364 -12.08 -14.31 21.67
C PRO A 364 -11.53 -15.19 20.52
N LEU A 365 -11.01 -16.38 20.85
CA LEU A 365 -10.42 -17.31 19.88
C LEU A 365 -11.46 -18.03 19.03
N LEU A 366 -12.76 -17.88 19.31
CA LEU A 366 -13.83 -18.46 18.49
C LEU A 366 -13.86 -17.90 17.06
N LEU A 367 -13.24 -16.74 16.80
CA LEU A 367 -13.08 -16.20 15.44
C LEU A 367 -11.92 -16.83 14.66
N VAL A 368 -11.03 -17.60 15.30
CA VAL A 368 -9.92 -18.27 14.61
C VAL A 368 -10.43 -19.35 13.64
N PRO A 369 -11.33 -20.27 14.04
CA PRO A 369 -11.95 -21.21 13.10
C PRO A 369 -12.70 -20.53 11.95
N VAL A 370 -13.33 -19.38 12.21
CA VAL A 370 -14.01 -18.60 11.16
C VAL A 370 -12.99 -18.07 10.16
N ALA A 371 -11.86 -17.53 10.62
CA ALA A 371 -10.77 -17.09 9.74
C ALA A 371 -10.20 -18.25 8.90
N VAL A 372 -10.06 -19.45 9.47
CA VAL A 372 -9.67 -20.66 8.72
C VAL A 372 -10.71 -21.01 7.66
N ALA A 373 -12.01 -21.04 8.01
CA ALA A 373 -13.08 -21.35 7.07
C ALA A 373 -13.12 -20.36 5.90
N VAL A 374 -12.97 -19.06 6.19
CA VAL A 374 -12.84 -18.01 5.17
C VAL A 374 -11.63 -18.27 4.28
N GLY A 375 -10.47 -18.56 4.88
CA GLY A 375 -9.26 -18.91 4.14
C GLY A 375 -9.42 -20.13 3.24
N GLN A 376 -10.15 -21.16 3.66
CA GLN A 376 -10.39 -22.37 2.86
C GLN A 376 -11.37 -22.13 1.71
N LEU A 377 -12.38 -21.28 1.91
CA LEU A 377 -13.41 -21.01 0.90
C LEU A 377 -12.92 -20.08 -0.22
N TRP A 378 -12.07 -19.11 0.12
CA TRP A 378 -11.68 -18.03 -0.80
C TRP A 378 -10.17 -17.91 -1.03
N GLY A 379 -9.36 -18.72 -0.35
CA GLY A 379 -7.91 -18.65 -0.39
C GLY A 379 -7.23 -19.80 -1.13
N HIS A 380 -5.94 -19.89 -0.88
CA HIS A 380 -5.01 -20.91 -1.37
C HIS A 380 -4.46 -21.74 -0.20
N PRO A 381 -3.75 -22.84 -0.48
CA PRO A 381 -3.07 -23.60 0.56
C PRO A 381 -2.22 -22.70 1.46
N MET A 382 -2.28 -22.93 2.77
CA MET A 382 -1.65 -22.07 3.78
C MET A 382 -0.13 -22.02 3.59
N GLU A 383 0.41 -20.82 3.40
CA GLU A 383 1.86 -20.62 3.38
C GLU A 383 2.44 -20.63 4.80
N PRO A 384 3.64 -21.21 5.02
CA PRO A 384 4.26 -21.22 6.34
C PRO A 384 4.56 -19.81 6.88
N VAL A 385 4.00 -19.47 8.03
CA VAL A 385 4.29 -18.21 8.72
C VAL A 385 5.63 -18.31 9.44
N LYS A 386 6.59 -17.45 9.08
CA LYS A 386 7.88 -17.36 9.78
C LYS A 386 7.66 -16.97 11.26
N PRO A 387 8.27 -17.66 12.24
CA PRO A 387 8.05 -17.38 13.67
C PRO A 387 8.32 -15.91 14.08
N GLY A 388 9.39 -15.32 13.56
CA GLY A 388 9.71 -13.90 13.84
C GLY A 388 8.62 -12.94 13.36
N ARG A 389 7.98 -13.25 12.22
CA ARG A 389 6.84 -12.46 11.72
C ARG A 389 5.64 -12.60 12.65
N ALA A 390 5.36 -13.80 13.17
CA ALA A 390 4.26 -14.02 14.11
C ALA A 390 4.43 -13.20 15.41
N VAL A 391 5.65 -13.14 15.97
CA VAL A 391 5.95 -12.33 17.17
C VAL A 391 5.73 -10.84 16.91
N ILE A 392 6.22 -10.32 15.78
CA ILE A 392 6.03 -8.92 15.39
C ILE A 392 4.53 -8.61 15.24
N TYR A 393 3.78 -9.49 14.56
CA TYR A 393 2.33 -9.33 14.41
C TYR A 393 1.59 -9.37 15.73
N LEU A 394 1.99 -10.24 16.66
CA LEU A 394 1.40 -10.27 18.00
C LEU A 394 1.68 -8.97 18.77
N GLY A 395 2.89 -8.44 18.69
CA GLY A 395 3.22 -7.13 19.29
C GLY A 395 2.38 -6.00 18.69
N TRP A 396 2.25 -5.99 17.36
CA TRP A 396 1.42 -5.02 16.63
C TRP A 396 -0.06 -5.12 17.00
N ALA A 397 -0.63 -6.32 16.98
CA ALA A 397 -2.02 -6.59 17.37
C ALA A 397 -2.26 -6.21 18.84
N GLY A 398 -1.32 -6.54 19.73
CA GLY A 398 -1.37 -6.17 21.15
C GLY A 398 -1.40 -4.66 21.36
N MET A 399 -0.59 -3.91 20.62
CA MET A 399 -0.58 -2.45 20.66
C MET A 399 -1.91 -1.85 20.18
N GLN A 400 -2.44 -2.34 19.05
CA GLN A 400 -3.72 -1.87 18.51
C GLN A 400 -4.88 -2.15 19.50
N GLN A 401 -4.93 -3.37 20.03
CA GLN A 401 -5.96 -3.80 20.98
C GLN A 401 -5.82 -3.07 22.32
N TRP A 402 -4.60 -2.76 22.77
CA TRP A 402 -4.39 -1.92 23.94
C TRP A 402 -4.92 -0.49 23.73
N LEU A 403 -4.63 0.14 22.58
CA LEU A 403 -5.10 1.49 22.29
C LEU A 403 -6.63 1.55 22.26
N LEU A 404 -7.27 0.56 21.64
CA LEU A 404 -8.73 0.50 21.50
C LEU A 404 -9.45 0.07 22.78
N LEU A 405 -9.12 -1.11 23.30
CA LEU A 405 -9.84 -1.69 24.43
C LEU A 405 -9.30 -1.22 25.78
N GLY A 406 -7.99 -1.00 25.88
CA GLY A 406 -7.33 -0.56 27.11
C GLY A 406 -7.39 0.94 27.36
N PHE A 407 -7.43 1.76 26.30
CA PHE A 407 -7.44 3.23 26.39
C PHE A 407 -8.76 3.87 25.92
N ALA A 408 -9.26 3.52 24.73
CA ALA A 408 -10.42 4.19 24.13
C ALA A 408 -11.76 3.73 24.72
N LEU A 409 -11.98 2.42 24.87
CA LEU A 409 -13.24 1.86 25.34
C LEU A 409 -13.67 2.40 26.73
N PRO A 410 -12.81 2.44 27.77
CA PRO A 410 -13.22 2.95 29.08
C PRO A 410 -13.59 4.44 29.08
N ARG A 411 -13.02 5.22 28.15
CA ARG A 411 -13.39 6.64 27.93
C ARG A 411 -14.75 6.73 27.24
N LEU A 412 -14.98 5.92 26.22
CA LEU A 412 -16.27 5.87 25.52
C LEU A 412 -17.40 5.39 26.41
N GLU A 413 -17.15 4.46 27.33
CA GLU A 413 -18.13 4.05 28.35
C GLU A 413 -18.56 5.22 29.26
N ARG A 414 -17.62 6.09 29.64
CA ARG A 414 -17.92 7.30 30.43
C ARG A 414 -18.64 8.38 29.62
N ILE A 415 -18.28 8.56 28.35
CA ILE A 415 -18.89 9.55 27.46
C ILE A 415 -20.33 9.15 27.08
N LEU A 416 -20.53 7.92 26.61
CA LEU A 416 -21.79 7.46 26.04
C LEU A 416 -22.76 6.87 27.08
N ARG A 417 -22.26 6.58 28.30
CA ARG A 417 -23.04 5.97 29.41
C ARG A 417 -23.77 4.68 29.01
N SER A 418 -23.34 4.03 27.93
CA SER A 418 -23.95 2.82 27.38
C SER A 418 -22.88 1.92 26.77
N GLY A 419 -22.71 0.73 27.35
CA GLY A 419 -21.72 -0.26 26.93
C GLY A 419 -21.82 -0.65 25.45
N PRO A 420 -23.02 -1.01 24.93
CA PRO A 420 -23.16 -1.41 23.52
C PRO A 420 -22.76 -0.32 22.51
N TRP A 421 -23.08 0.95 22.80
CA TRP A 421 -22.68 2.05 21.91
C TRP A 421 -21.17 2.33 21.99
N ALA A 422 -20.56 2.21 23.17
CA ALA A 422 -19.11 2.31 23.31
C ALA A 422 -18.39 1.20 22.52
N VAL A 423 -18.90 -0.03 22.56
CA VAL A 423 -18.41 -1.16 21.74
C VAL A 423 -18.54 -0.86 20.26
N LEU A 424 -19.70 -0.37 19.80
CA LEU A 424 -19.90 -0.02 18.39
C LEU A 424 -18.90 1.04 17.92
N VAL A 425 -18.69 2.10 18.71
CA VAL A 425 -17.76 3.18 18.36
C VAL A 425 -16.32 2.68 18.33
N VAL A 426 -15.89 1.83 19.28
CA VAL A 426 -14.55 1.22 19.24
C VAL A 426 -14.37 0.34 18.01
N ALA A 427 -15.36 -0.47 17.67
CA ALA A 427 -15.32 -1.30 16.48
C ALA A 427 -15.26 -0.48 15.19
N ALA A 428 -15.99 0.63 15.12
CA ALA A 428 -15.91 1.57 14.00
C ALA A 428 -14.53 2.24 13.89
N LEU A 429 -13.91 2.62 15.01
CA LEU A 429 -12.56 3.16 15.05
C LEU A 429 -11.51 2.14 14.59
N PHE A 430 -11.66 0.87 15.00
CA PHE A 430 -10.80 -0.21 14.52
C PHE A 430 -10.92 -0.40 13.00
N ALA A 431 -12.15 -0.43 12.48
CA ALA A 431 -12.39 -0.50 11.04
C ALA A 431 -11.75 0.68 10.30
N LEU A 432 -11.93 1.92 10.74
CA LEU A 432 -11.33 3.11 10.10
C LEU A 432 -9.79 3.08 10.05
N MET A 433 -9.12 2.41 11.00
CA MET A 433 -7.66 2.26 10.93
C MET A 433 -7.20 1.32 9.80
N HIS A 434 -8.12 0.63 9.13
CA HIS A 434 -7.86 -0.27 8.00
C HIS A 434 -8.27 0.32 6.64
N THR A 435 -8.64 1.61 6.61
CA THR A 435 -8.86 2.35 5.37
C THR A 435 -7.63 2.29 4.44
N PRO A 436 -7.80 2.20 3.11
CA PRO A 436 -9.06 2.28 2.34
C PRO A 436 -9.64 0.91 1.93
N ASN A 437 -9.35 -0.15 2.67
CA ASN A 437 -9.69 -1.51 2.29
C ASN A 437 -11.10 -1.91 2.75
N GLY A 438 -12.08 -1.82 1.86
CA GLY A 438 -13.51 -1.94 2.21
C GLY A 438 -13.87 -3.25 2.89
N MET A 439 -13.47 -4.38 2.29
CA MET A 439 -13.73 -5.71 2.84
C MET A 439 -13.05 -5.90 4.20
N LEU A 440 -11.78 -5.45 4.34
CA LEU A 440 -11.06 -5.54 5.61
C LEU A 440 -11.72 -4.68 6.70
N MET A 441 -12.14 -3.46 6.36
CA MET A 441 -12.84 -2.56 7.29
C MET A 441 -14.12 -3.22 7.84
N GLN A 442 -14.89 -3.88 6.97
CA GLN A 442 -16.11 -4.61 7.36
C GLN A 442 -15.80 -5.80 8.27
N LEU A 443 -14.80 -6.62 7.92
CA LEU A 443 -14.37 -7.75 8.75
C LEU A 443 -13.83 -7.29 10.12
N CYS A 444 -13.06 -6.20 10.14
CA CYS A 444 -12.56 -5.58 11.36
C CYS A 444 -13.70 -5.05 12.24
N LEU A 445 -14.72 -4.40 11.67
CA LEU A 445 -15.90 -3.95 12.42
C LEU A 445 -16.57 -5.14 13.14
N LEU A 446 -16.87 -6.21 12.41
CA LEU A 446 -17.55 -7.38 12.96
C LEU A 446 -16.69 -8.11 14.01
N SER A 447 -15.40 -8.25 13.75
CA SER A 447 -14.46 -8.90 14.66
C SER A 447 -14.30 -8.11 15.96
N GLU A 448 -14.14 -6.80 15.87
CA GLU A 448 -13.98 -5.95 17.04
C GLU A 448 -15.27 -5.80 17.85
N LEU A 449 -16.45 -5.82 17.22
CA LEU A 449 -17.73 -5.92 17.95
C LEU A 449 -17.74 -7.14 18.88
N PHE A 450 -17.31 -8.29 18.37
CA PHE A 450 -17.22 -9.53 19.14
C PHE A 450 -16.12 -9.47 20.21
N TRP A 451 -14.92 -9.03 19.85
CA TRP A 451 -13.79 -8.95 20.77
C TRP A 451 -14.00 -7.92 21.88
N ALA A 452 -14.51 -6.74 21.58
CA ALA A 452 -14.84 -5.71 22.57
C ALA A 452 -15.96 -6.21 23.51
N ALA A 453 -16.97 -6.91 23.01
CA ALA A 453 -17.98 -7.55 23.86
C ALA A 453 -17.38 -8.63 24.79
N CYS A 454 -16.44 -9.44 24.29
CA CYS A 454 -15.70 -10.40 25.13
C CYS A 454 -14.84 -9.68 26.18
N PHE A 455 -14.17 -8.60 25.77
CA PHE A 455 -13.32 -7.79 26.63
C PHE A 455 -14.11 -7.11 27.75
N LEU A 456 -15.31 -6.58 27.49
CA LEU A 456 -16.13 -5.97 28.55
C LEU A 456 -16.43 -6.93 29.70
N ARG A 457 -16.45 -8.25 29.44
CA ARG A 457 -16.78 -9.24 30.46
C ARG A 457 -15.59 -9.66 31.33
N ASN A 458 -14.38 -9.74 30.76
CA ASN A 458 -13.18 -10.25 31.45
C ASN A 458 -12.05 -9.21 31.58
N ARG A 459 -12.16 -8.08 30.89
CA ARG A 459 -11.19 -6.96 30.80
C ARG A 459 -9.74 -7.42 30.63
N SER A 460 -9.55 -8.48 29.84
CA SER A 460 -8.27 -9.13 29.60
C SER A 460 -7.81 -8.86 28.17
N LEU A 461 -6.68 -8.19 27.98
CA LEU A 461 -6.19 -7.82 26.65
C LEU A 461 -5.51 -8.97 25.91
N LEU A 462 -4.71 -9.78 26.60
CA LEU A 462 -3.89 -10.81 25.95
C LEU A 462 -4.70 -11.80 25.09
N PRO A 463 -5.82 -12.40 25.55
CA PRO A 463 -6.57 -13.33 24.71
C PRO A 463 -7.14 -12.68 23.44
N VAL A 464 -7.53 -11.41 23.52
CA VAL A 464 -8.00 -10.65 22.34
C VAL A 464 -6.85 -10.38 21.39
N ALA A 465 -5.69 -9.96 21.89
CA ALA A 465 -4.50 -9.73 21.08
C ALA A 465 -4.02 -11.01 20.37
N ILE A 466 -4.05 -12.16 21.05
CA ILE A 466 -3.72 -13.47 20.45
C ILE A 466 -4.74 -13.84 19.38
N ALA A 467 -6.04 -13.68 19.66
CA ALA A 467 -7.09 -13.98 18.69
C ALA A 467 -6.96 -13.11 17.44
N HIS A 468 -6.73 -11.81 17.61
CA HIS A 468 -6.50 -10.88 16.51
C HIS A 468 -5.26 -11.27 15.71
N ALA A 469 -4.11 -11.49 16.35
CA ALA A 469 -2.88 -11.89 15.66
C ALA A 469 -3.05 -13.21 14.92
N ALA A 470 -3.67 -14.22 15.53
CA ALA A 470 -3.93 -15.52 14.92
C ALA A 470 -4.83 -15.40 13.69
N SER A 471 -5.97 -14.70 13.81
CA SER A 471 -6.88 -14.45 12.68
C SER A 471 -6.16 -13.71 11.56
N ALA A 472 -5.44 -12.62 11.85
CA ALA A 472 -4.71 -11.85 10.83
C ALA A 472 -3.62 -12.67 10.12
N LEU A 473 -2.88 -13.50 10.86
CA LEU A 473 -1.85 -14.38 10.29
C LEU A 473 -2.45 -15.49 9.43
N ILE A 474 -3.57 -16.10 9.84
CA ILE A 474 -4.27 -17.14 9.07
C ILE A 474 -4.82 -16.55 7.77
N VAL A 475 -5.56 -15.44 7.87
CA VAL A 475 -6.09 -14.75 6.69
C VAL A 475 -4.95 -14.34 5.77
N GLY A 476 -3.82 -13.85 6.31
CA GLY A 476 -2.62 -13.48 5.54
C GLY A 476 -1.82 -14.64 4.96
N ALA A 477 -1.91 -15.82 5.53
CA ALA A 477 -1.26 -17.02 5.00
C ALA A 477 -2.10 -17.75 3.95
N MET A 478 -3.42 -17.52 3.93
CA MET A 478 -4.35 -18.24 3.07
C MET A 478 -4.93 -17.39 1.94
N LEU A 479 -5.23 -16.12 2.14
CA LEU A 479 -5.84 -15.27 1.12
C LEU A 479 -4.78 -14.60 0.24
N VAL A 480 -4.07 -15.36 -0.61
CA VAL A 480 -3.14 -14.82 -1.63
C VAL A 480 -3.91 -14.41 -2.91
N GLY A 481 -3.50 -13.36 -3.63
CA GLY A 481 -4.16 -12.87 -4.86
C GLY A 481 -4.86 -11.51 -4.72
N PRO A 482 -5.95 -11.22 -5.47
CA PRO A 482 -6.76 -9.99 -5.30
C PRO A 482 -7.21 -9.78 -3.85
N MET A 483 -7.37 -10.88 -3.10
CA MET A 483 -7.70 -10.89 -1.68
C MET A 483 -6.49 -10.60 -0.76
N LEU A 484 -5.24 -10.68 -1.22
CA LEU A 484 -4.05 -10.34 -0.42
C LEU A 484 -3.87 -8.82 -0.30
N ARG A 485 -4.25 -8.07 -1.35
CA ARG A 485 -4.49 -6.63 -1.21
C ARG A 485 -5.51 -6.36 -0.12
N SER A 486 -6.48 -7.26 0.08
CA SER A 486 -7.46 -7.17 1.17
C SER A 486 -6.85 -7.22 2.57
N LEU A 487 -5.55 -7.42 2.76
CA LEU A 487 -4.90 -7.28 4.08
C LEU A 487 -3.93 -6.10 4.17
N GLU A 488 -3.65 -5.45 3.05
CA GLU A 488 -2.83 -4.25 3.05
C GLU A 488 -3.67 -3.05 3.49
N VAL A 489 -3.06 -2.21 4.32
CA VAL A 489 -3.66 -1.02 4.90
C VAL A 489 -2.94 0.21 4.33
N SER A 490 -3.64 1.35 4.25
CA SER A 490 -3.08 2.61 3.76
C SER A 490 -2.62 2.48 2.29
N ALA A 491 -1.64 3.27 1.84
CA ALA A 491 -1.14 3.29 0.47
C ALA A 491 -0.68 1.94 -0.08
N ARG A 492 -0.35 0.96 0.78
CA ARG A 492 -0.04 -0.40 0.34
C ARG A 492 -1.23 -1.09 -0.34
N PHE A 493 -2.45 -0.79 0.09
CA PHE A 493 -3.66 -1.33 -0.55
C PHE A 493 -3.70 -1.10 -2.08
N PHE A 494 -3.08 -0.02 -2.55
CA PHE A 494 -3.09 0.33 -3.97
C PHE A 494 -1.96 -0.28 -4.78
N SER A 495 -0.93 -0.84 -4.13
CA SER A 495 0.26 -1.37 -4.81
C SER A 495 0.06 -2.70 -5.53
#